data_AF-A0A5N7MMS1-F1
#
_entry.id   AF-A0A5N7MMS1-F1
#
_cell.length_a   1.000
_cell.length_b   1.000
_cell.length_c   1.000
_cell.angle_alpha   90.00
_cell.angle_beta   90.00
_cell.angle_gamma   90.00
#
_symmetry.space_group_name_H-M   'P 1'
#
loop_
_entity.id
_entity.type
_entity.pdbx_description
1 polymer ?
#
loop_
_entity_poly.entity_id
_entity_poly.type
_entity_poly.pdbx_seq_one_letter_code
_entity_poly.pdbx_strand_id
1 'polypeptide(L)'
;MPDEETNVTFGDLDFDTIEAAVMETARGRWFLKEYARRNRNADTQAVLEAVDRLKELPLDARTVEPFRTCLEKLVASIRQTKAEVRSFPVLEADDPLNTLSEAELQEAAEQRIRRMASTLQSLENEIQGMIDLSRVEIDRTEVSVETGPFEGEKAQHLHPHSAFLM
;
A
#
# COMPACT_ATOMS: atom_id res chain seq x y z
N MET A 1 -42.74 26.73 -20.29
CA MET A 1 -41.65 26.73 -21.28
C MET A 1 -40.55 25.91 -20.65
N PRO A 2 -40.25 24.70 -21.14
CA PRO A 2 -39.12 23.94 -20.62
C PRO A 2 -37.84 24.66 -21.06
N ASP A 3 -36.93 24.86 -20.12
CA ASP A 3 -35.61 25.42 -20.40
C ASP A 3 -34.89 24.44 -21.35
N GLU A 4 -34.76 24.82 -22.62
CA GLU A 4 -33.89 24.12 -23.56
C GLU A 4 -32.46 24.25 -23.04
N GLU A 5 -31.94 23.18 -22.44
CA GLU A 5 -30.51 23.01 -22.21
C GLU A 5 -29.81 22.99 -23.57
N THR A 6 -29.48 24.18 -24.08
CA THR A 6 -28.58 24.34 -25.22
C THR A 6 -27.23 23.79 -24.79
N ASN A 7 -26.95 22.54 -25.16
CA ASN A 7 -25.62 21.97 -25.09
C ASN A 7 -24.77 22.67 -26.16
N VAL A 8 -24.22 23.83 -25.80
CA VAL A 8 -23.33 24.58 -26.68
C VAL A 8 -21.94 23.96 -26.55
N THR A 9 -21.53 23.24 -27.59
CA THR A 9 -20.17 22.71 -27.70
C THR A 9 -19.24 23.86 -28.10
N PHE A 10 -18.62 24.51 -27.11
CA PHE A 10 -17.61 25.55 -27.36
C PHE A 10 -16.26 24.91 -27.68
N GLY A 11 -15.62 25.34 -28.77
CA GLY A 11 -14.24 24.98 -29.10
C GLY A 11 -13.22 25.98 -28.53
N ASP A 12 -11.92 25.68 -28.64
CA ASP A 12 -10.84 26.55 -28.11
C ASP A 12 -10.88 27.98 -28.68
N LEU A 13 -11.25 28.14 -29.96
CA LEU A 13 -11.40 29.47 -30.59
C LEU A 13 -12.59 30.26 -30.01
N ASP A 14 -13.63 29.58 -29.56
CA ASP A 14 -14.78 30.22 -28.91
C ASP A 14 -14.40 30.68 -27.50
N PHE A 15 -13.53 29.92 -26.83
CA PHE A 15 -13.00 30.29 -25.52
C PHE A 15 -12.23 31.61 -25.58
N ASP A 16 -11.25 31.73 -26.49
CA ASP A 16 -10.46 32.96 -26.65
C ASP A 16 -11.35 34.17 -27.00
N THR A 17 -12.38 33.94 -27.82
CA THR A 17 -13.34 34.98 -28.23
C THR A 17 -14.18 35.46 -27.05
N ILE A 18 -14.67 34.53 -26.22
CA ILE A 18 -15.43 34.84 -25.00
C ILE A 18 -14.52 35.52 -23.96
N GLU A 19 -13.29 35.02 -23.78
CA GLU A 19 -12.31 35.64 -22.89
C GLU A 19 -12.07 37.10 -23.28
N ALA A 20 -11.81 37.35 -24.57
CA ALA A 20 -11.61 38.70 -25.09
C ALA A 20 -12.80 39.61 -24.76
N ALA A 21 -14.03 39.16 -25.03
CA ALA A 21 -15.25 39.91 -24.74
C ALA A 21 -15.44 40.19 -23.25
N VAL A 22 -15.15 39.23 -22.38
CA VAL A 22 -15.23 39.41 -20.92
C VAL A 22 -14.17 40.39 -20.42
N MET A 23 -12.96 40.35 -21.00
CA MET A 23 -11.84 41.21 -20.65
C MET A 23 -12.06 42.69 -21.01
N GLU A 24 -12.97 43.02 -21.94
CA GLU A 24 -13.29 44.41 -22.32
C GLU A 24 -13.85 45.21 -21.13
N THR A 25 -14.65 44.59 -20.27
CA THR A 25 -15.34 45.29 -19.17
C THR A 25 -14.58 45.19 -17.85
N ALA A 26 -14.67 46.24 -17.03
CA ALA A 26 -14.09 46.22 -15.68
C ALA A 26 -14.69 45.11 -14.80
N ARG A 27 -15.98 44.83 -14.97
CA ARG A 27 -16.70 43.77 -14.25
C ARG A 27 -16.25 42.38 -14.68
N GLY A 28 -16.04 42.15 -15.98
CA GLY A 28 -15.55 40.87 -16.48
C GLY A 28 -14.12 40.55 -16.03
N ARG A 29 -13.21 41.54 -16.05
CA ARG A 29 -11.86 41.38 -15.49
C ARG A 29 -11.86 41.03 -13.99
N TRP A 30 -12.74 41.66 -13.21
CA TRP A 30 -12.89 41.33 -11.79
C TRP A 30 -13.43 39.90 -11.60
N PHE A 31 -14.44 39.51 -12.39
CA PHE A 31 -15.00 38.16 -12.35
C PHE A 31 -13.95 37.10 -12.67
N LEU A 32 -13.17 37.24 -13.75
CA LEU A 32 -12.13 36.28 -14.11
C LEU A 32 -11.04 36.17 -13.03
N LYS A 33 -10.63 37.30 -12.44
CA LYS A 33 -9.66 37.30 -11.33
C LYS A 33 -10.20 36.56 -10.10
N GLU A 34 -11.45 36.81 -9.75
CA GLU A 34 -12.08 36.17 -8.59
C GLU A 34 -12.36 34.68 -8.85
N TYR A 35 -12.77 34.33 -10.07
CA TYR A 35 -12.96 32.96 -10.52
C TYR A 35 -11.65 32.17 -10.46
N ALA A 36 -10.55 32.70 -11.02
CA ALA A 36 -9.24 32.08 -10.95
C ALA A 36 -8.76 31.88 -9.50
N ARG A 37 -9.02 32.85 -8.61
CA ARG A 37 -8.70 32.74 -7.18
C ARG A 37 -9.50 31.61 -6.52
N ARG A 38 -10.80 31.50 -6.79
CA ARG A 38 -11.65 30.43 -6.22
C ARG A 38 -11.32 29.06 -6.78
N ASN A 39 -11.00 28.97 -8.08
CA ASN A 39 -10.62 27.71 -8.72
C ASN A 39 -9.35 27.14 -8.08
N ARG A 40 -8.30 27.96 -7.91
CA ARG A 40 -7.05 27.53 -7.23
C ARG A 40 -7.30 27.05 -5.80
N ASN A 41 -8.20 27.71 -5.07
CA ASN A 41 -8.56 27.30 -3.71
C ASN A 41 -9.32 25.95 -3.71
N ALA A 42 -10.23 25.73 -4.67
CA ALA A 42 -10.93 24.46 -4.84
C ALA A 42 -9.97 23.33 -5.23
N ASP A 43 -9.03 23.58 -6.15
CA ASP A 43 -8.00 22.62 -6.54
C ASP A 43 -7.14 22.22 -5.33
N THR A 44 -6.76 23.20 -4.50
CA THR A 44 -5.99 22.95 -3.26
C THR A 44 -6.80 22.15 -2.26
N GLN A 45 -8.09 22.44 -2.11
CA GLN A 45 -8.99 21.71 -1.22
C GLN A 45 -9.15 20.24 -1.66
N ALA A 46 -9.33 20.00 -2.97
CA ALA A 46 -9.39 18.64 -3.52
C ALA A 46 -8.10 17.86 -3.27
N VAL A 47 -6.93 18.51 -3.40
CA VAL A 47 -5.64 17.89 -3.06
C VAL A 47 -5.54 17.60 -1.56
N LEU A 48 -5.96 18.51 -0.69
CA LEU A 48 -5.95 18.30 0.76
C LEU A 48 -6.87 17.15 1.17
N GLU A 49 -8.05 17.05 0.57
CA GLU A 49 -8.98 15.94 0.78
C GLU A 49 -8.40 14.60 0.30
N ALA A 50 -7.71 14.59 -0.83
CA ALA A 50 -7.00 13.40 -1.30
C ALA A 50 -5.86 13.00 -0.36
N VAL A 51 -5.10 13.98 0.16
CA VAL A 51 -4.04 13.77 1.15
C VAL A 51 -4.62 13.23 2.46
N ASP A 52 -5.76 13.74 2.92
CA ASP A 52 -6.40 13.26 4.14
C ASP A 52 -6.92 11.82 3.97
N ARG A 53 -7.50 11.48 2.81
CA ARG A 53 -7.84 10.08 2.48
C ARG A 53 -6.62 9.15 2.49
N LEU A 54 -5.47 9.61 1.97
CA LEU A 54 -4.22 8.85 2.00
C LEU A 54 -3.69 8.64 3.42
N LYS A 55 -3.86 9.63 4.32
CA LYS A 55 -3.51 9.47 5.74
C LYS A 55 -4.43 8.49 6.45
N GLU A 56 -5.70 8.47 6.07
CA GLU A 56 -6.72 7.65 6.72
C GLU A 56 -6.76 6.21 6.23
N LEU A 57 -6.12 5.87 5.10
CA LEU A 57 -5.94 4.49 4.63
C LEU A 57 -5.08 3.70 5.64
N PRO A 58 -5.68 2.98 6.59
CA PRO A 58 -4.93 2.15 7.49
C PRO A 58 -4.41 0.99 6.64
N LEU A 59 -3.20 0.50 6.91
CA LEU A 59 -2.79 -0.81 6.39
C LEU A 59 -3.90 -1.79 6.79
N ASP A 60 -4.59 -2.37 5.79
CA ASP A 60 -5.76 -3.22 6.05
C ASP A 60 -5.31 -4.33 7.00
N ALA A 61 -6.02 -4.48 8.11
CA ALA A 61 -5.74 -5.51 9.09
C ALA A 61 -5.74 -6.91 8.43
N ARG A 62 -6.51 -7.10 7.35
CA ARG A 62 -6.49 -8.33 6.55
C ARG A 62 -5.15 -8.58 5.85
N THR A 63 -4.45 -7.52 5.48
CA THR A 63 -3.13 -7.59 4.86
C THR A 63 -2.05 -7.80 5.91
N VAL A 64 -2.15 -7.16 7.08
CA VAL A 64 -1.10 -7.20 8.12
C VAL A 64 -1.14 -8.46 8.99
N GLU A 65 -2.32 -9.01 9.28
CA GLU A 65 -2.48 -10.15 10.20
C GLU A 65 -1.78 -11.44 9.73
N PRO A 66 -1.78 -11.81 8.43
CA PRO A 66 -1.01 -12.95 7.92
C PRO A 66 0.50 -12.78 8.12
N PHE A 67 1.06 -11.60 7.83
CA PHE A 67 2.48 -11.31 8.05
C PHE A 67 2.83 -11.35 9.54
N ARG A 68 1.96 -10.80 10.38
CA ARG A 68 2.13 -10.84 11.84
C ARG A 68 2.19 -12.28 12.35
N THR A 69 1.22 -13.11 11.97
CA THR A 69 1.16 -14.54 12.34
C THR A 69 2.41 -15.29 11.87
N CYS A 70 2.86 -15.01 10.65
CA CYS A 70 4.07 -15.59 10.07
C CYS A 70 5.34 -15.17 10.83
N LEU A 71 5.48 -13.89 11.19
CA LEU A 71 6.61 -13.41 11.98
C LEU A 71 6.66 -14.06 13.37
N GLU A 72 5.51 -14.24 14.01
CA GLU A 72 5.42 -14.92 15.31
C GLU A 72 5.92 -16.38 15.22
N LYS A 73 5.56 -17.10 14.15
CA LYS A 73 6.05 -18.46 13.87
C LYS A 73 7.55 -18.51 13.56
N LEU A 74 8.06 -17.61 12.71
CA LEU A 74 9.49 -17.51 12.41
C LEU A 74 10.31 -17.29 13.69
N VAL A 75 9.85 -16.39 14.56
CA VAL A 75 10.51 -16.11 15.85
C VAL A 75 10.51 -17.35 16.75
N ALA A 76 9.42 -18.11 16.79
CA ALA A 76 9.34 -19.36 17.56
C ALA A 76 10.35 -20.40 17.03
N SER A 77 10.41 -20.61 15.72
CA SER A 77 11.35 -21.52 15.06
C SER A 77 12.81 -21.13 15.33
N ILE A 78 13.15 -19.85 15.24
CA ILE A 78 14.51 -19.36 15.54
C ILE A 78 14.88 -19.61 17.00
N ARG A 79 13.95 -19.37 17.95
CA ARG A 79 14.19 -19.65 19.37
C ARG A 79 14.41 -21.13 19.63
N GLN A 80 13.64 -22.00 18.99
CA GLN A 80 13.80 -23.44 19.07
C GLN A 80 15.19 -23.87 18.57
N THR A 81 15.58 -23.44 17.37
CA THR A 81 16.92 -23.72 16.81
C THR A 81 18.03 -23.23 17.74
N LYS A 82 17.88 -22.03 18.33
CA LYS A 82 18.87 -21.48 19.27
C LYS A 82 18.96 -22.30 20.57
N ALA A 83 17.85 -22.83 21.07
CA ALA A 83 17.82 -23.69 22.23
C ALA A 83 18.52 -25.03 21.94
N GLU A 84 18.24 -25.63 20.78
CA GLU A 84 18.89 -26.87 20.34
C GLU A 84 20.40 -26.69 20.11
N VAL A 85 20.82 -25.53 19.59
CA VAL A 85 22.24 -25.21 19.45
C VAL A 85 22.94 -25.18 20.81
N ARG A 86 22.29 -24.60 21.82
CA ARG A 86 22.83 -24.46 23.19
C ARG A 86 22.77 -25.72 24.03
N SER A 87 21.82 -26.62 23.78
CA SER A 87 21.68 -27.87 24.52
C SER A 87 22.76 -28.91 24.18
N PHE A 88 23.74 -28.55 23.36
CA PHE A 88 24.89 -29.41 23.13
C PHE A 88 25.75 -29.41 24.40
N PRO A 89 26.03 -30.59 24.99
CA PRO A 89 27.13 -30.67 25.94
C PRO A 89 28.39 -30.28 25.17
N VAL A 90 29.12 -29.27 25.67
CA VAL A 90 30.53 -29.13 25.29
C VAL A 90 31.16 -30.44 25.70
N LEU A 91 31.56 -31.26 24.73
CA LEU A 91 32.41 -32.42 25.00
C LEU A 91 33.77 -31.85 25.40
N GLU A 92 33.89 -31.42 26.66
CA GLU A 92 35.17 -31.25 27.31
C GLU A 92 35.82 -32.65 27.25
N ALA A 93 36.92 -32.76 26.50
CA ALA A 93 37.56 -34.02 26.15
C ALA A 93 38.11 -34.81 27.36
N ASP A 94 37.94 -34.30 28.58
CA ASP A 94 38.59 -34.76 29.81
C ASP A 94 37.63 -35.36 30.87
N ASP A 95 36.33 -35.59 30.58
CA ASP A 95 35.43 -36.26 31.54
C ASP A 95 35.41 -37.80 31.36
N PRO A 96 36.02 -38.58 32.26
CA PRO A 96 36.15 -40.04 32.15
C PRO A 96 34.85 -40.84 32.35
N LEU A 97 33.71 -40.18 32.63
CA LEU A 97 32.40 -40.82 32.73
C LEU A 97 31.51 -40.63 31.49
N ASN A 98 31.96 -39.90 30.48
CA ASN A 98 31.13 -39.50 29.33
C ASN A 98 31.60 -40.10 27.99
N THR A 99 31.96 -41.38 27.99
CA THR A 99 32.24 -42.13 26.76
C THR A 99 30.92 -42.63 26.15
N LEU A 100 30.14 -41.74 25.56
CA LEU A 100 29.21 -42.19 24.51
C LEU A 100 30.05 -42.92 23.46
N SER A 101 29.61 -44.10 23.04
CA SER A 101 30.26 -44.83 21.95
C SER A 101 30.32 -43.94 20.72
N GLU A 102 31.37 -44.06 19.90
CA GLU A 102 31.50 -43.31 18.63
C GLU A 102 30.25 -43.48 17.75
N ALA A 103 29.59 -44.64 17.83
CA ALA A 103 28.31 -44.90 17.18
C ALA A 103 27.13 -44.07 17.74
N GLU A 104 27.07 -43.85 19.05
CA GLU A 104 26.02 -43.04 19.70
C GLU A 104 26.22 -41.54 19.41
N LEU A 105 27.48 -41.10 19.36
CA LEU A 105 27.83 -39.75 18.93
C LEU A 105 27.48 -39.52 17.46
N GLN A 106 27.79 -40.50 16.58
CA GLN A 106 27.43 -40.46 15.17
C GLN A 106 25.91 -40.42 14.97
N GLU A 107 25.15 -41.25 15.68
CA GLU A 107 23.69 -41.26 15.60
C GLU A 107 23.08 -39.95 16.10
N ALA A 108 23.60 -39.39 17.21
CA ALA A 108 23.17 -38.10 17.72
C ALA A 108 23.45 -36.95 16.73
N ALA A 109 24.62 -36.97 16.07
CA ALA A 109 24.98 -36.00 15.04
C ALA A 109 24.06 -36.11 13.81
N GLU A 110 23.78 -37.32 13.33
CA GLU A 110 22.86 -37.54 12.21
C GLU A 110 21.43 -37.10 12.52
N GLN A 111 20.90 -37.47 13.69
CA GLN A 111 19.57 -37.04 14.12
C GLN A 111 19.48 -35.51 14.19
N ARG A 112 20.55 -34.85 14.63
CA ARG A 112 20.63 -33.38 14.67
C ARG A 112 20.66 -32.75 13.29
N ILE A 113 21.48 -33.26 12.37
CA ILE A 113 21.52 -32.79 10.99
C ILE A 113 20.13 -32.92 10.36
N ARG A 114 19.44 -34.06 10.58
CA ARG A 114 18.06 -34.25 10.10
C ARG A 114 17.08 -33.24 10.68
N ARG A 115 17.13 -32.96 11.99
CA ARG A 115 16.27 -31.96 12.65
C ARG A 115 16.57 -30.53 12.20
N MET A 116 17.85 -30.19 12.04
CA MET A 116 18.26 -28.88 11.52
C MET A 116 17.78 -28.70 10.08
N ALA A 117 17.95 -29.71 9.22
CA ALA A 117 17.47 -29.69 7.85
C ALA A 117 15.95 -29.54 7.78
N SER A 118 15.18 -30.26 8.60
CA SER A 118 13.72 -30.13 8.63
C SER A 118 13.28 -28.74 9.10
N THR A 119 13.99 -28.15 10.05
CA THR A 119 13.70 -26.79 10.53
C THR A 119 14.00 -25.75 9.46
N LEU A 120 15.14 -25.87 8.77
CA LEU A 120 15.48 -24.99 7.65
C LEU A 120 14.44 -25.08 6.51
N GLN A 121 13.99 -26.29 6.18
CA GLN A 121 12.94 -26.49 5.18
C GLN A 121 11.61 -25.84 5.59
N SER A 122 11.26 -25.91 6.87
CA SER A 122 10.06 -25.23 7.39
C SER A 122 10.17 -23.71 7.26
N LEU A 123 11.35 -23.15 7.56
CA LEU A 123 11.61 -21.72 7.41
C LEU A 123 11.55 -21.28 5.95
N GLU A 124 12.10 -22.07 5.03
CA GLU A 124 12.02 -21.82 3.59
C GLU A 124 10.57 -21.76 3.10
N ASN A 125 9.75 -22.74 3.47
CA ASN A 125 8.33 -22.78 3.10
C ASN A 125 7.57 -21.56 3.65
N GLU A 126 7.90 -21.12 4.85
CA GLU A 126 7.27 -19.97 5.49
C GLU A 126 7.66 -18.64 4.82
N ILE A 127 8.95 -18.48 4.46
CA ILE A 127 9.43 -17.34 3.68
C ILE A 127 8.78 -17.30 2.30
N GLN A 128 8.69 -18.45 1.62
CA GLN A 128 8.03 -18.53 0.31
C GLN A 128 6.56 -18.14 0.40
N GLY A 129 5.86 -18.55 1.47
CA GLY A 129 4.50 -18.11 1.75
C GLY A 129 4.37 -16.59 1.90
N MET A 130 5.32 -15.91 2.56
CA MET A 130 5.34 -14.44 2.64
C MET A 130 5.55 -13.79 1.27
N ILE A 131 6.43 -14.35 0.43
CA ILE A 131 6.70 -13.84 -0.92
C ILE A 131 5.43 -13.93 -1.77
N ASP A 132 4.74 -15.07 -1.71
CA ASP A 132 3.50 -15.29 -2.48
C ASP A 132 2.38 -14.35 -2.02
N LEU A 133 2.20 -14.20 -0.70
CA LEU A 133 1.25 -13.23 -0.13
C LEU A 133 1.55 -11.79 -0.58
N SER A 134 2.82 -11.40 -0.55
CA SER A 134 3.26 -10.06 -0.98
C SER A 134 2.98 -9.83 -2.47
N ARG A 135 3.22 -10.84 -3.31
CA ARG A 135 2.95 -10.76 -4.75
C ARG A 135 1.45 -10.62 -5.04
N VAL A 136 0.59 -11.38 -4.35
CA VAL A 136 -0.87 -11.25 -4.48
C VAL A 136 -1.35 -9.87 -4.07
N GLU A 137 -0.76 -9.28 -3.02
CA GLU A 137 -1.14 -7.94 -2.58
C GLU A 137 -0.67 -6.84 -3.55
N ILE A 138 0.52 -7.01 -4.15
CA ILE A 138 1.00 -6.13 -5.23
C ILE A 138 0.01 -6.18 -6.41
N ASP A 139 -0.35 -7.37 -6.89
CA ASP A 139 -1.30 -7.53 -8.00
C ASP A 139 -2.69 -6.91 -7.67
N ARG A 140 -3.16 -7.02 -6.42
CA ARG A 140 -4.42 -6.37 -5.97
C ARG A 140 -4.33 -4.85 -5.98
N THR A 141 -3.20 -4.29 -5.56
CA THR A 141 -3.00 -2.85 -5.57
C THR A 141 -2.87 -2.30 -7.00
N GLU A 142 -2.25 -3.03 -7.92
CA GLU A 142 -2.21 -2.68 -9.35
C GLU A 142 -3.61 -2.66 -9.99
N VAL A 143 -4.44 -3.67 -9.73
CA VAL A 143 -5.85 -3.70 -10.19
C VAL A 143 -6.69 -2.58 -9.58
N SER A 144 -6.43 -2.19 -8.33
CA SER A 144 -7.12 -1.08 -7.66
C SER A 144 -6.69 0.29 -8.16
N VAL A 145 -5.48 0.41 -8.74
CA VAL A 145 -5.01 1.62 -9.42
C VAL A 145 -5.63 1.74 -10.81
N GLU A 146 -5.78 0.64 -11.55
CA GLU A 146 -6.53 0.64 -12.82
C GLU A 146 -8.03 0.89 -12.63
N THR A 147 -8.63 0.41 -11.54
CA THR A 147 -10.07 0.61 -11.22
C THR A 147 -10.35 1.75 -10.25
N GLY A 148 -9.36 2.62 -10.01
CA GLY A 148 -9.53 3.80 -9.17
C GLY A 148 -10.54 4.78 -9.77
N PRO A 149 -11.16 5.68 -8.98
CA PRO A 149 -12.25 6.56 -9.41
C PRO A 149 -11.85 7.60 -10.48
N PHE A 150 -10.60 7.55 -10.97
CA PHE A 150 -10.06 8.40 -12.02
C PHE A 150 -10.00 7.70 -13.38
N GLU A 151 -10.57 6.49 -13.53
CA GLU A 151 -10.81 5.93 -14.85
C GLU A 151 -11.90 6.72 -15.57
N GLY A 152 -11.48 7.63 -16.45
CA GLY A 152 -12.32 8.11 -17.54
C GLY A 152 -13.50 9.01 -17.16
N GLU A 153 -13.54 9.58 -15.96
CA GLU A 153 -14.47 10.66 -15.66
C GLU A 153 -13.94 11.92 -16.39
N LYS A 154 -14.33 12.06 -17.67
CA LYS A 154 -14.35 13.35 -18.38
C LYS A 154 -14.80 14.35 -17.33
N ALA A 155 -13.93 15.31 -16.99
CA ALA A 155 -14.17 16.30 -15.96
C ALA A 155 -15.64 16.77 -16.05
N GLN A 156 -16.52 16.14 -15.28
CA GLN A 156 -17.89 16.59 -15.18
C GLN A 156 -17.70 17.88 -14.41
N HIS A 157 -17.89 18.99 -15.11
CA HIS A 157 -17.79 20.33 -14.57
C HIS A 157 -18.68 20.42 -13.32
N LEU A 158 -18.10 20.07 -12.17
CA LEU A 158 -18.67 20.28 -10.85
C LEU A 158 -18.45 21.75 -10.53
N HIS A 159 -19.25 22.59 -11.18
CA HIS A 159 -19.65 23.83 -10.56
C HIS A 159 -20.89 23.54 -9.73
N PRO A 160 -20.79 23.38 -8.39
CA PRO A 160 -21.96 23.57 -7.58
C PRO A 160 -22.34 25.04 -7.72
N HIS A 161 -23.44 25.30 -8.41
CA HIS A 161 -24.13 26.59 -8.39
C HIS A 161 -24.44 26.95 -6.93
N SER A 162 -23.57 27.76 -6.31
CA SER A 162 -23.93 28.51 -5.13
C SER A 162 -24.32 29.91 -5.56
N ALA A 163 -25.65 30.07 -5.63
CA ALA A 163 -26.43 31.29 -5.67
C ALA A 163 -25.65 32.60 -5.50
N PHE A 164 -25.72 33.45 -6.52
CA PHE A 164 -25.66 34.90 -6.34
C PHE A 164 -26.92 35.32 -5.55
N LEU A 165 -26.82 35.30 -4.22
CA LEU A 165 -27.78 35.95 -3.33
C LEU A 165 -27.00 36.62 -2.18
N MET A 166 -26.52 37.83 -2.45
CA MET A 166 -26.62 38.98 -1.56
C MET A 166 -26.33 40.27 -2.31
#